data_AF-Q93UP7-F1
#
_entry.id   AF-Q93UP7-F1
#
_cell.length_a   1.000
_cell.length_b   1.000
_cell.length_c   1.000
_cell.angle_alpha   90.00
_cell.angle_beta   90.00
_cell.angle_gamma   90.00
#
_symmetry.space_group_name_H-M   'P 1'
#
loop_
_entity.id
_entity.type
_entity.pdbx_description
1 polymer ?
#
loop_
_entity_poly.entity_id
_entity_poly.type
_entity_poly.pdbx_seq_one_letter_code
_entity_poly.pdbx_strand_id
1 'polypeptide(L)' 'DLLVINKIDLAPMVGADLGIMASDTNRMRGQKPWAFSNLRNDVEGLEKIIGFVVEEGMLVSHSEKAVSG' A
#
# COMPACT_ATOMS: atom_id res chain seq x y z
N ASP A 1 -1.51 -6.17 10.65
CA ASP A 1 -2.68 -5.42 10.10
C ASP A 1 -2.21 -4.27 9.22
N LEU A 2 -2.79 -4.10 8.04
CA LEU A 2 -2.43 -3.08 7.04
C LEU A 2 -3.67 -2.27 6.63
N LEU A 3 -3.56 -0.94 6.62
CA LEU A 3 -4.55 -0.07 5.99
C LEU A 3 -4.13 0.26 4.55
N VAL A 4 -5.05 0.11 3.60
CA VAL A 4 -4.85 0.54 2.21
C VAL A 4 -5.84 1.65 1.88
N ILE A 5 -5.33 2.81 1.48
CA ILE A 5 -6.12 3.92 0.94
C ILE A 5 -5.98 3.90 -0.58
N ASN A 6 -6.94 3.25 -1.25
CA ASN A 6 -6.93 3.05 -2.69
C ASN A 6 -7.69 4.17 -3.43
N LYS A 7 -7.48 4.27 -4.74
CA LYS A 7 -8.09 5.23 -5.67
C LYS A 7 -7.64 6.67 -5.45
N ILE A 8 -6.36 6.87 -5.14
CA ILE A 8 -5.80 8.20 -4.89
C ILE A 8 -5.88 9.12 -6.12
N ASP A 9 -6.00 8.53 -7.32
CA ASP A 9 -6.25 9.24 -8.58
C ASP A 9 -7.56 10.03 -8.58
N LEU A 10 -8.54 9.63 -7.77
CA LEU A 10 -9.82 10.33 -7.64
C LEU A 10 -9.75 11.54 -6.70
N ALA A 11 -8.66 11.74 -5.95
CA ALA A 11 -8.57 12.81 -4.96
C ALA A 11 -8.86 14.21 -5.53
N PRO A 12 -8.36 14.59 -6.73
CA PRO A 12 -8.69 15.88 -7.34
C PRO A 12 -10.18 16.03 -7.69
N MET A 13 -10.86 14.93 -8.03
CA MET A 13 -12.27 14.94 -8.45
C MET A 13 -13.24 15.15 -7.29
N VAL A 14 -12.81 14.80 -6.06
CA VAL A 14 -13.63 14.91 -4.84
C VAL A 14 -13.13 16.01 -3.89
N GLY A 15 -12.10 16.76 -4.29
CA GLY A 15 -11.50 17.80 -3.46
C GLY A 15 -10.79 17.26 -2.21
N ALA A 16 -10.26 16.03 -2.27
CA ALA A 16 -9.51 15.44 -1.18
C ALA A 16 -8.02 15.81 -1.24
N ASP A 17 -7.43 16.07 -0.07
CA ASP A 17 -6.00 16.37 0.08
C ASP A 17 -5.26 15.14 0.61
N LEU A 18 -4.41 14.54 -0.21
CA LEU A 18 -3.63 13.36 0.13
C LEU A 18 -2.60 13.63 1.25
N GLY A 19 -2.10 14.85 1.37
CA GLY A 19 -1.18 15.26 2.44
C GLY A 19 -1.85 15.29 3.80
N ILE A 20 -3.08 15.84 3.88
CA ILE A 20 -3.89 15.82 5.10
C ILE A 20 -4.22 14.38 5.48
N MET A 21 -4.66 13.57 4.53
CA MET A 21 -4.96 12.14 4.77
C MET A 21 -3.74 11.38 5.28
N ALA A 22 -2.54 11.64 4.74
CA ALA A 22 -1.31 11.01 5.20
C ALA A 22 -0.96 11.41 6.64
N SER A 23 -1.05 12.72 6.94
CA SER A 23 -0.80 13.25 8.29
C SER A 23 -1.74 12.63 9.32
N ASP A 24 -3.05 12.60 9.03
CA ASP A 24 -4.04 11.99 9.91
C ASP A 24 -3.84 10.48 10.05
N THR A 25 -3.51 9.79 8.96
CA THR A 25 -3.25 8.34 9.01
C THR A 25 -2.05 8.03 9.90
N ASN A 26 -0.95 8.78 9.78
CA ASN A 26 0.23 8.63 10.65
C ASN A 26 -0.12 8.89 12.12
N ARG A 27 -0.93 9.92 12.40
CA ARG A 27 -1.38 10.25 13.77
C ARG A 27 -2.26 9.15 14.37
N MET A 28 -3.19 8.59 13.58
CA MET A 28 -4.15 7.59 14.06
C MET A 28 -3.57 6.17 14.15
N ARG A 29 -2.63 5.82 13.26
CA ARG A 29 -2.05 4.47 13.19
C ARG A 29 -0.73 4.33 13.95
N GLY A 30 -0.10 5.44 14.32
CA GLY A 30 1.24 5.42 14.92
C GLY A 30 2.21 4.71 13.98
N GLN A 31 2.82 3.62 14.45
CA GLN A 31 3.77 2.82 13.68
C GLN A 31 3.11 1.71 12.83
N LYS A 32 1.78 1.54 12.88
CA LYS A 32 1.12 0.48 12.12
C LYS A 32 1.17 0.79 10.61
N PRO A 33 1.50 -0.19 9.77
CA PRO A 33 1.73 0.05 8.36
C PRO A 33 0.44 0.48 7.65
N TRP A 34 0.63 1.30 6.62
CA TRP A 34 -0.40 1.71 5.69
C TRP A 34 0.20 2.10 4.33
N ALA A 35 -0.62 2.09 3.28
CA ALA A 35 -0.20 2.46 1.92
C ALA A 35 -1.30 3.25 1.20
N PHE A 36 -0.88 4.27 0.43
CA PHE A 36 -1.69 4.77 -0.68
C PHE A 36 -1.57 3.83 -1.87
N SER A 37 -2.63 3.75 -2.67
CA SER A 37 -2.57 3.00 -3.93
C SER A 37 -3.49 3.53 -5.03
N ASN A 38 -3.09 3.24 -6.27
CA ASN A 38 -3.95 3.29 -7.45
C ASN A 38 -3.84 1.94 -8.17
N LEU A 39 -4.75 1.02 -7.83
CA LEU A 39 -4.71 -0.35 -8.36
C LEU A 39 -5.34 -0.51 -9.75
N ARG A 40 -5.91 0.57 -10.33
CA ARG A 40 -6.63 0.47 -11.60
C ARG A 40 -5.75 0.80 -12.80
N ASN A 41 -4.95 1.85 -12.72
CA ASN A 41 -4.27 2.40 -13.89
C ASN A 41 -2.76 2.16 -13.85
N ASP A 42 -2.13 2.39 -12.70
CA ASP A 42 -0.67 2.59 -12.64
C ASP A 42 0.02 1.68 -11.60
N VAL A 43 -0.76 0.80 -10.95
CA VAL A 43 -0.34 -0.12 -9.86
C VAL A 43 0.48 0.56 -8.75
N GLU A 44 0.29 1.86 -8.57
CA GLU A 44 0.99 2.63 -7.54
C GLU A 44 0.68 2.04 -6.16
N GLY A 45 1.72 1.88 -5.33
CA GLY A 45 1.61 1.33 -3.98
C GLY A 45 1.43 -0.20 -3.91
N LEU A 46 1.26 -0.89 -5.05
CA LEU A 46 1.08 -2.34 -5.07
C LEU A 46 2.28 -3.09 -4.49
N GLU A 47 3.51 -2.66 -4.81
CA GLU A 47 4.73 -3.31 -4.29
C GLU A 47 4.79 -3.30 -2.76
N LYS A 48 4.38 -2.19 -2.12
CA LYS A 48 4.33 -2.07 -0.66
C LYS A 48 3.31 -3.02 -0.04
N ILE A 49 2.16 -3.20 -0.71
CA ILE A 49 1.11 -4.14 -0.28
C ILE A 49 1.61 -5.58 -0.42
N ILE A 50 2.23 -5.93 -1.56
CA ILE A 50 2.81 -7.25 -1.78
C ILE A 50 3.88 -7.55 -0.72
N GLY A 51 4.82 -6.62 -0.49
CA GLY A 51 5.87 -6.78 0.51
C GLY A 51 5.30 -7.05 1.91
N PHE A 52 4.30 -6.29 2.33
CA PHE A 52 3.62 -6.53 3.60
C PHE A 52 2.99 -7.93 3.69
N VAL A 53 2.29 -8.38 2.65
CA VAL A 53 1.65 -9.71 2.64
C VAL A 53 2.68 -10.83 2.66
N VAL A 54 3.80 -10.67 1.93
CA VAL A 54 4.88 -11.64 1.90
C VAL A 54 5.54 -11.77 3.27
N GLU A 55 5.87 -10.64 3.90
CA GLU A 55 6.51 -10.59 5.21
C GLU A 55 5.61 -11.16 6.32
N GLU A 56 4.40 -10.62 6.47
CA GLU A 56 3.48 -11.02 7.56
C GLU A 56 2.88 -12.40 7.33
N GLY A 57 2.76 -12.82 6.07
CA GLY A 57 2.32 -14.16 5.69
C GLY A 57 3.42 -15.21 5.73
N MET A 58 4.68 -14.83 5.99
CA MET A 58 5.86 -15.72 5.90
C MET A 58 5.92 -16.47 4.55
N LEU A 59 5.59 -15.78 3.47
CA LEU A 59 5.52 -16.35 2.12
C LEU A 59 6.88 -16.19 1.42
N VAL A 60 7.15 -17.09 0.46
CA VAL A 60 8.29 -16.94 -0.45
C VAL A 60 7.77 -16.38 -1.75
N SER A 61 8.42 -15.33 -2.26
CA SER A 61 8.06 -14.74 -3.55
C SER A 61 8.22 -15.77 -4.67
N HIS A 62 7.30 -15.78 -5.64
CA HIS A 62 7.42 -16.67 -6.81
C HIS A 62 8.72 -16.43 -7.59
N SER A 63 9.21 -15.19 -7.60
CA SER A 63 10.48 -14.83 -8.23
C SER A 63 11.69 -15.43 -7.50
N GLU A 64 11.61 -15.59 -6.17
CA GLU A 64 12.68 -16.21 -5.36
C GLU A 64 12.71 -17.74 -5.54
N LYS A 65 11.53 -18.37 -5.69
CA LYS A 65 11.44 -19.81 -6.02
C LYS A 65 12.07 -20.15 -7.37
N ALA A 66 12.03 -19.23 -8.34
CA ALA A 66 12.61 -19.45 -9.67
C ALA A 66 14.16 -19.39 -9.69
N VAL A 67 14.80 -18.85 -8.65
CA VAL A 67 16.27 -18.73 -8.53
C VAL A 67 16.86 -19.87 -7.69
N SER A 68 16.03 -20.59 -6.93
CA SER A 68 16.44 -21.63 -5.98
C SER A 68 16.17 -23.07 -6.45
N GLY A 69 15.75 -23.25 -7.70
CA GLY A 69 15.62 -24.55 -8.38
C GLY A 69 16.46 -24.59 -9.65
#